data_AF-A0A068S7K0-F1
#
_entry.id   AF-A0A068S7K0-F1
#
_cell.length_a   1.000
_cell.length_b   1.000
_cell.length_c   1.000
_cell.angle_alpha   90.00
_cell.angle_beta   90.00
_cell.angle_gamma   90.00
#
_symmetry.space_group_name_H-M   'P 1'
#
loop_
_entity.id
_entity.type
_entity.pdbx_description
1 polymer ?
#
loop_
_entity_poly.entity_id
_entity_poly.type
_entity_poly.pdbx_seq_one_letter_code
_entity_poly.pdbx_strand_id
1 'polypeptide(L)'
;MDFTRYNQAEQAQIAAMIEHKQMKDFVRLYTNLVQRCFEDCAEDFTTKSVTGKEETCINKCADKFLKHSERVGARFAELSQQMTPPGSK
;
A
#
# COMPACT_ATOMS: atom_id res chain seq x y z
N MET A 1 -11.47 -11.06 9.21
CA MET A 1 -12.39 -11.52 8.15
C MET A 1 -12.86 -12.89 8.55
N ASP A 2 -14.16 -13.08 8.79
CA ASP A 2 -14.71 -14.35 9.24
C ASP A 2 -15.28 -15.13 8.05
N PHE A 3 -14.58 -16.20 7.64
CA PHE A 3 -14.94 -17.03 6.49
C PHE A 3 -15.72 -18.29 6.87
N THR A 4 -15.99 -18.50 8.16
CA THR A 4 -16.65 -19.71 8.67
C THR A 4 -18.10 -19.85 8.22
N ARG A 5 -18.69 -18.76 7.67
CA ARG A 5 -20.07 -18.71 7.17
C ARG A 5 -20.23 -19.25 5.74
N TYR A 6 -19.13 -19.54 5.03
CA TYR A 6 -19.14 -19.96 3.62
C TYR A 6 -18.80 -21.44 3.46
N ASN A 7 -19.32 -22.06 2.41
CA ASN A 7 -18.99 -23.46 2.08
C ASN A 7 -17.54 -23.58 1.55
N GLN A 8 -17.02 -24.80 1.44
CA GLN A 8 -15.61 -25.03 1.07
C GLN A 8 -15.24 -24.50 -0.32
N ALA A 9 -16.15 -24.58 -1.29
CA ALA A 9 -15.92 -24.06 -2.64
C ALA A 9 -15.87 -22.53 -2.65
N GLU A 10 -16.75 -21.88 -1.89
CA GLU A 10 -16.79 -20.42 -1.72
C GLU A 10 -15.54 -19.91 -0.99
N GLN A 11 -15.07 -20.62 0.04
CA GLN A 11 -13.84 -20.25 0.75
C GLN A 11 -12.62 -20.24 -0.19
N ALA A 12 -12.50 -21.24 -1.08
CA ALA A 12 -11.43 -21.31 -2.07
C ALA A 12 -11.51 -20.15 -3.07
N GLN A 13 -12.72 -19.81 -3.55
CA GLN A 13 -12.92 -18.68 -4.45
C GLN A 13 -12.59 -17.34 -3.77
N ILE A 14 -13.02 -17.15 -2.52
CA ILE A 14 -12.73 -15.95 -1.74
C ILE A 14 -11.23 -15.80 -1.50
N ALA A 15 -10.52 -16.88 -1.16
CA ALA A 15 -9.06 -16.86 -0.98
C ALA A 15 -8.34 -16.42 -2.27
N ALA A 16 -8.73 -16.97 -3.43
CA ALA A 16 -8.18 -16.56 -4.72
C ALA A 16 -8.46 -15.08 -5.05
N MET A 17 -9.65 -14.59 -4.73
CA MET A 17 -9.97 -13.16 -4.90
C MET A 17 -9.14 -12.27 -3.98
N ILE A 18 -8.88 -12.69 -2.74
CA ILE A 18 -8.06 -11.95 -1.78
C ILE A 18 -6.61 -11.87 -2.28
N GLU A 19 -6.04 -12.98 -2.76
CA GLU A 19 -4.69 -13.00 -3.32
C GLU A 19 -4.58 -12.05 -4.53
N HIS A 20 -5.52 -12.14 -5.47
CA HIS A 20 -5.55 -11.24 -6.62
C HIS A 20 -5.69 -9.78 -6.20
N LYS A 21 -6.50 -9.49 -5.17
CA LYS A 21 -6.62 -8.14 -4.62
C LYS A 21 -5.31 -7.66 -4.00
N GLN A 22 -4.62 -8.50 -3.24
CA GLN A 22 -3.32 -8.14 -2.65
C GLN A 22 -2.31 -7.74 -3.72
N MET A 23 -2.23 -8.50 -4.82
CA MET A 23 -1.37 -8.14 -5.95
C MET A 23 -1.74 -6.79 -6.56
N LYS A 24 -3.04 -6.54 -6.79
CA LYS A 24 -3.52 -5.28 -7.36
C LYS A 24 -3.20 -4.09 -6.44
N ASP A 25 -3.41 -4.25 -5.14
CA ASP A 25 -3.13 -3.23 -4.14
C ASP A 25 -1.62 -2.94 -4.05
N PHE A 26 -0.77 -3.97 -4.19
CA PHE A 26 0.69 -3.81 -4.26
C PHE A 26 1.12 -3.01 -5.49
N VAL A 27 0.60 -3.32 -6.68
CA VAL A 27 0.92 -2.56 -7.90
C VAL A 27 0.50 -1.10 -7.74
N ARG A 28 -0.66 -0.84 -7.14
CA ARG A 28 -1.13 0.52 -6.88
C ARG A 28 -0.22 1.27 -5.90
N LEU A 29 0.25 0.60 -4.85
CA LEU A 29 1.22 1.17 -3.91
C LEU A 29 2.50 1.56 -4.65
N TYR A 30 3.02 0.66 -5.48
CA TYR A 30 4.23 0.88 -6.27
C TYR A 30 4.08 2.07 -7.23
N THR A 31 2.99 2.14 -8.00
CA THR A 31 2.76 3.25 -8.94
C THR A 31 2.65 4.59 -8.22
N ASN A 32 1.97 4.63 -7.07
CA ASN A 32 1.85 5.84 -6.26
C ASN A 32 3.20 6.28 -5.70
N LEU A 33 4.01 5.33 -5.23
CA LEU A 33 5.36 5.60 -4.73
C LEU A 33 6.23 6.21 -5.83
N VAL A 34 6.25 5.59 -7.01
CA VAL A 34 7.05 6.05 -8.16
C VAL A 34 6.62 7.46 -8.56
N GLN A 35 5.33 7.70 -8.74
CA GLN A 35 4.81 9.02 -9.10
C GLN A 35 5.20 10.07 -8.06
N ARG A 36 5.00 9.76 -6.77
CA ARG A 36 5.28 10.69 -5.68
C ARG A 36 6.75 11.08 -5.61
N CYS A 37 7.65 10.10 -5.66
CA CYS A 37 9.08 10.38 -5.60
C CYS A 37 9.59 11.06 -6.86
N PHE A 38 8.99 10.82 -8.02
CA PHE A 38 9.28 11.59 -9.22
C PHE A 38 8.87 13.06 -9.05
N GLU A 39 7.64 13.34 -8.63
CA GLU A 39 7.13 14.70 -8.41
C GLU A 39 7.93 15.47 -7.34
N ASP A 40 8.35 14.80 -6.26
CA ASP A 40 9.05 15.45 -5.15
C ASP A 40 10.57 15.59 -5.37
N CYS A 41 11.19 14.71 -6.19
CA CYS A 41 12.66 14.63 -6.30
C CYS A 41 13.24 14.89 -7.68
N ALA A 42 12.50 14.72 -8.78
CA ALA A 42 13.01 14.98 -10.12
C ALA A 42 12.85 16.46 -10.45
N GLU A 43 13.90 17.24 -10.16
CA GLU A 43 13.87 18.71 -10.29
C GLU A 43 14.84 19.23 -11.36
N ASP A 44 15.82 18.43 -11.79
CA ASP A 44 16.80 18.82 -12.81
C ASP A 44 16.55 18.10 -14.13
N PHE A 45 16.06 18.85 -15.12
CA PHE A 45 15.76 18.35 -16.46
C PHE A 45 16.85 18.68 -17.50
N THR A 46 18.06 19.03 -17.06
CA THR A 46 19.17 19.34 -17.97
C THR A 46 19.93 18.10 -18.46
N THR A 47 19.74 16.95 -17.81
CA THR A 47 20.37 15.68 -18.19
C THR A 47 19.34 14.55 -18.30
N LYS A 48 19.72 13.46 -18.98
CA LYS A 48 18.88 12.25 -19.08
C LYS A 48 19.07 11.28 -17.90
N SER A 49 20.04 11.55 -17.04
CA SER A 49 20.46 10.66 -15.95
C SER A 49 20.05 11.24 -14.61
N VAL A 50 19.61 10.39 -13.69
CA VAL A 50 19.36 10.80 -12.30
C VAL A 50 20.65 11.30 -11.69
N THR A 51 20.64 12.53 -11.16
CA THR A 51 21.81 13.09 -10.49
C THR A 51 21.99 12.47 -9.09
N GLY A 52 23.19 12.54 -8.52
CA GLY A 52 23.42 12.00 -7.17
C GLY A 52 22.57 12.66 -6.07
N LYS A 53 22.15 13.92 -6.27
CA LYS A 53 21.21 14.61 -5.36
C LYS A 53 19.80 14.01 -5.45
N GLU A 54 19.31 13.83 -6.67
CA GLU A 54 17.99 13.22 -6.92
C GLU A 54 17.95 11.77 -6.44
N GLU A 55 19.02 10.99 -6.68
CA GLU A 55 19.15 9.62 -6.17
C GLU A 55 19.04 9.56 -4.64
N THR A 56 19.74 10.46 -3.95
CA THR A 56 19.66 10.58 -2.49
C THR A 56 18.24 10.95 -2.04
N CYS A 57 17.55 11.84 -2.77
CA CYS A 57 16.18 12.23 -2.49
C CYS A 57 15.21 11.05 -2.67
N ILE A 58 15.29 10.33 -3.81
CA ILE A 58 14.42 9.20 -4.14
C ILE A 58 14.53 8.11 -3.07
N ASN A 59 15.75 7.77 -2.63
CA ASN A 59 15.96 6.78 -1.56
C ASN A 59 15.29 7.19 -0.25
N LYS A 60 15.40 8.46 0.15
CA LYS A 60 14.73 9.00 1.34
C LYS A 60 13.22 9.04 1.17
N CYS A 61 12.74 9.41 -0.01
CA CYS A 61 11.31 9.43 -0.34
C CYS A 61 10.70 8.04 -0.21
N ALA A 62 11.33 7.03 -0.81
CA ALA A 62 10.86 5.65 -0.76
C ALA A 62 10.81 5.10 0.67
N ASP A 63 11.89 5.25 1.44
CA ASP A 63 11.94 4.81 2.84
C ASP A 63 10.86 5.49 3.68
N LYS A 64 10.72 6.81 3.54
CA LYS A 64 9.71 7.59 4.26
C LYS A 64 8.28 7.18 3.88
N PHE A 65 8.00 6.99 2.60
CA PHE A 65 6.67 6.64 2.10
C PHE A 65 6.24 5.24 2.56
N LEU A 66 7.15 4.25 2.52
CA LEU A 66 6.86 2.89 2.98
C LEU A 66 6.61 2.85 4.49
N LYS A 67 7.48 3.46 5.30
CA LYS A 67 7.29 3.58 6.76
C LYS A 67 6.00 4.33 7.10
N HIS A 68 5.68 5.37 6.34
CA HIS A 68 4.42 6.10 6.51
C HIS A 68 3.21 5.21 6.20
N SER A 69 3.24 4.49 5.07
CA SER A 69 2.16 3.61 4.63
C SER A 69 1.90 2.49 5.66
N GLU A 70 2.97 1.88 6.19
CA GLU A 70 2.90 0.88 7.26
C GLU A 70 2.24 1.45 8.52
N ARG A 71 2.71 2.63 8.98
CA ARG A 71 2.18 3.29 10.18
C ARG A 71 0.70 3.65 10.03
N VAL A 72 0.31 4.18 8.87
CA VAL A 72 -1.10 4.49 8.56
C VAL A 72 -1.93 3.21 8.53
N GLY A 73 -1.42 2.15 7.91
CA GLY A 73 -2.07 0.84 7.89
C GLY A 73 -2.34 0.27 9.28
N ALA A 74 -1.34 0.33 10.17
CA ALA A 74 -1.50 -0.11 11.56
C ALA A 74 -2.61 0.66 12.30
N ARG A 75 -2.59 2.00 12.20
CA ARG A 75 -3.62 2.85 12.83
C ARG A 75 -5.00 2.65 12.22
N PHE A 76 -5.08 2.45 10.91
CA PHE A 76 -6.33 2.14 10.24
C PHE A 76 -6.92 0.82 10.74
N ALA A 77 -6.09 -0.22 10.93
CA ALA A 77 -6.53 -1.50 11.47
C ALA A 77 -7.07 -1.38 12.91
N GLU A 78 -6.36 -0.66 13.78
CA GLU A 78 -6.80 -0.37 15.16
C GLU A 78 -8.17 0.34 15.18
N LEU A 79 -8.33 1.38 14.36
CA LEU A 79 -9.55 2.17 14.28
C LEU A 79 -10.71 1.41 13.64
N SER A 80 -10.44 0.58 12.63
CA SER A 80 -11.46 -0.24 11.97
C SER A 80 -12.08 -1.27 12.93
N GLN A 81 -11.30 -1.76 13.90
CA GLN A 81 -11.81 -2.65 14.95
C GLN A 81 -12.67 -1.91 15.98
N GLN A 82 -12.43 -0.63 16.21
CA GLN A 82 -13.20 0.20 17.15
C GLN A 82 -14.51 0.72 16.53
N MET A 83 -14.55 0.92 15.20
CA MET A 83 -15.73 1.38 14.48
C MET A 83 -16.74 0.27 14.12
N THR A 84 -16.46 -0.99 14.44
CA THR A 84 -17.47 -2.05 14.36
C THR A 84 -18.59 -1.75 15.37
N PRO A 85 -19.85 -1.53 14.92
CA PRO A 85 -20.93 -1.15 15.83
C PRO A 85 -21.18 -2.25 16.88
N PRO A 86 -21.58 -1.89 18.11
CA PRO A 86 -21.87 -2.86 19.16
C PRO A 86 -23.18 -3.59 18.83
N GLY A 87 -23.12 -4.63 17.99
CA GLY A 87 -24.32 -5.35 17.57
C GLY A 87 -24.12 -6.61 16.74
N SER A 88 -22.90 -7.07 16.48
CA SER A 88 -22.63 -8.30 15.74
C SER A 88 -21.82 -9.29 16.58
N LYS A 89 -22.43 -9.77 17.66
CA LYS A 89 -22.21 -11.12 18.19
C LYS A 89 -23.47 -11.93 17.94
#